data_AF-A0A813C9V7-F1
#
_entry.id   AF-A0A813C9V7-F1
#
_cell.length_a   1.000
_cell.length_b   1.000
_cell.length_c   1.000
_cell.angle_alpha   90.00
_cell.angle_beta   90.00
_cell.angle_gamma   90.00
#
_symmetry.space_group_name_H-M   'P 1'
#
loop_
_entity.id
_entity.type
_entity.pdbx_description
1 polymer ?
#
loop_
_entity_poly.entity_id
_entity_poly.type
_entity_poly.pdbx_seq_one_letter_code
_entity_poly.pdbx_strand_id
1 'polypeptide(L)'
;CAETLGVRYDIVPIGAPVDAVNENLAKVFEGRAPDITEENLQSRMRGTILMAVSNKLGSLLITTGNKSEMAVGYATIYGDMNGAYNPIKDMLKMQVYGLAEWRNSYYPTDVRGPAGVVIPPEIISKAPSAELRPDQTDQDSLPPYPVLDAIIEALIEEELSLAEIVAKGFDADLVKRIERLIYVAEFKRRQSAPGPKLTAKAFGIGRKYPITSGVVVRYAPSPTGRLHLGNARPLILNWLFARKNSGKFILRFDDTDTARSTEAFAKGIEADLDWLGILPDIKVRQSDRLDLYDVARDRLIADGRLYPAYETADELDRKR
;
A
#
# COMPACT_ATOMS: atom_id res chain seq x y z
N CYS A 1 6.12 -34.53 -1.36
CA CYS A 1 6.70 -33.64 -0.32
C CYS A 1 6.54 -34.19 1.09
N ALA A 2 5.32 -34.28 1.64
CA ALA A 2 5.12 -34.58 3.06
C ALA A 2 5.69 -35.95 3.46
N GLU A 3 5.42 -36.98 2.67
CA GLU A 3 6.01 -38.32 2.81
C GLU A 3 7.54 -38.27 2.74
N THR A 4 8.11 -37.62 1.72
CA THR A 4 9.55 -37.41 1.57
C THR A 4 10.19 -36.73 2.78
N LEU A 5 9.50 -35.76 3.37
CA LEU A 5 9.94 -35.02 4.55
C LEU A 5 9.69 -35.78 5.87
N GLY A 6 8.96 -36.90 5.85
CA GLY A 6 8.56 -37.62 7.05
C GLY A 6 7.68 -36.79 8.00
N VAL A 7 6.91 -35.83 7.48
CA VAL A 7 6.03 -34.98 8.28
C VAL A 7 4.61 -35.52 8.28
N ARG A 8 3.89 -35.31 9.39
CA ARG A 8 2.47 -35.61 9.50
C ARG A 8 1.69 -34.87 8.40
N TYR A 9 0.78 -35.58 7.76
CA TYR A 9 -0.07 -35.07 6.69
C TYR A 9 -1.52 -35.51 6.94
N ASP A 10 -2.43 -34.55 6.95
CA ASP A 10 -3.86 -34.77 7.11
C ASP A 10 -4.60 -34.04 5.98
N ILE A 11 -5.71 -34.62 5.50
CA ILE A 11 -6.60 -33.99 4.53
C ILE A 11 -7.88 -33.58 5.25
N VAL A 12 -8.19 -32.28 5.24
CA VAL A 12 -9.44 -31.75 5.78
C VAL A 12 -10.20 -31.05 4.66
N PRO A 13 -11.33 -31.60 4.18
CA PRO A 13 -12.11 -30.98 3.12
C PRO A 13 -12.83 -29.72 3.61
N ILE A 14 -12.95 -28.72 2.73
CA ILE A 14 -13.61 -27.45 3.04
C ILE A 14 -14.96 -27.25 2.34
N GLY A 15 -15.39 -28.17 1.47
CA GLY A 15 -16.59 -28.02 0.65
C GLY A 15 -17.84 -27.77 1.49
N ALA A 16 -18.23 -28.74 2.32
CA ALA A 16 -19.40 -28.63 3.18
C ALA A 16 -19.46 -27.34 4.05
N PRO A 17 -18.38 -26.92 4.76
CA PRO A 17 -18.44 -25.68 5.52
C PRO A 17 -18.48 -24.42 4.64
N VAL A 18 -17.90 -24.42 3.44
CA VAL A 18 -18.04 -23.31 2.48
C VAL A 18 -19.47 -23.23 1.96
N ASP A 19 -20.05 -24.36 1.56
CA ASP A 19 -21.43 -24.46 1.06
C ASP A 19 -22.43 -23.94 2.09
N ALA A 20 -22.29 -24.37 3.35
CA ALA A 20 -23.14 -23.90 4.44
C ALA A 20 -23.06 -22.37 4.66
N VAL A 21 -21.88 -21.76 4.50
CA VAL A 21 -21.73 -20.29 4.61
C VAL A 21 -22.40 -19.60 3.43
N ASN A 22 -22.23 -20.12 2.20
CA ASN A 22 -22.88 -19.58 1.01
C ASN A 22 -24.42 -19.67 1.11
N GLU A 23 -24.96 -20.80 1.57
CA GLU A 23 -26.40 -20.98 1.79
C GLU A 23 -26.95 -19.95 2.80
N ASN A 24 -26.24 -19.75 3.91
CA ASN A 24 -26.63 -18.77 4.92
C ASN A 24 -26.58 -17.31 4.40
N LEU A 25 -25.69 -17.03 3.45
CA LEU A 25 -25.55 -15.70 2.83
C LEU A 25 -26.43 -15.51 1.60
N ALA A 26 -27.10 -16.56 1.11
CA ALA A 26 -27.86 -16.52 -0.15
C ALA A 26 -28.92 -15.39 -0.19
N LYS A 27 -29.63 -15.18 0.93
CA LYS A 27 -30.62 -14.09 1.02
C LYS A 27 -29.97 -12.70 1.09
N VAL A 28 -28.79 -12.59 1.70
CA VAL A 28 -28.04 -11.33 1.80
C VAL A 28 -27.47 -10.94 0.44
N PHE A 29 -27.08 -11.92 -0.39
CA PHE A 29 -26.51 -11.72 -1.73
C PHE A 29 -27.55 -11.77 -2.86
N GLU A 30 -28.84 -11.74 -2.53
CA GLU A 30 -29.92 -11.83 -3.53
C GLU A 30 -29.76 -10.77 -4.64
N GLY A 31 -29.83 -11.23 -5.90
CA GLY A 31 -29.67 -10.38 -7.08
C GLY A 31 -28.22 -9.99 -7.41
N ARG A 32 -27.22 -10.57 -6.74
CA ARG A 32 -25.79 -10.38 -7.07
C ARG A 32 -25.22 -11.66 -7.71
N ALA A 33 -24.39 -11.48 -8.74
CA ALA A 33 -23.65 -12.58 -9.33
C ALA A 33 -22.43 -12.93 -8.45
N PRO A 34 -21.98 -14.20 -8.42
CA PRO A 34 -20.74 -14.58 -7.75
C PRO A 34 -19.54 -13.78 -8.25
N ASP A 35 -18.64 -13.44 -7.34
CA ASP A 35 -17.42 -12.70 -7.64
C ASP A 35 -16.24 -13.19 -6.76
N ILE A 36 -15.27 -12.33 -6.48
CA ILE A 36 -14.11 -12.69 -5.63
C ILE A 36 -14.54 -13.08 -4.21
N THR A 37 -15.76 -12.76 -3.80
CA THR A 37 -16.30 -12.99 -2.47
C THR A 37 -16.33 -14.48 -2.15
N GLU A 38 -16.87 -15.30 -3.04
CA GLU A 38 -16.98 -16.76 -2.86
C GLU A 38 -15.61 -17.44 -2.84
N GLU A 39 -14.67 -16.96 -3.65
CA GLU A 39 -13.26 -17.40 -3.62
C GLU A 39 -12.60 -17.04 -2.28
N ASN A 40 -12.81 -15.82 -1.79
CA ASN A 40 -12.30 -15.39 -0.49
C ASN A 40 -12.91 -16.18 0.67
N LEU A 41 -14.15 -16.65 0.57
CA LEU A 41 -14.76 -17.52 1.59
C LEU A 41 -14.02 -18.86 1.70
N GLN A 42 -13.64 -19.47 0.58
CA GLN A 42 -12.82 -20.68 0.58
C GLN A 42 -11.47 -20.44 1.27
N SER A 43 -10.78 -19.35 0.93
CA SER A 43 -9.50 -18.98 1.55
C SER A 43 -9.65 -18.77 3.07
N ARG A 44 -10.68 -18.05 3.52
CA ARG A 44 -10.97 -17.84 4.95
C ARG A 44 -11.33 -19.13 5.68
N MET A 45 -12.06 -20.05 5.04
CA MET A 45 -12.39 -21.33 5.65
C MET A 45 -11.13 -22.16 5.93
N ARG A 46 -10.17 -22.18 4.99
CA ARG A 46 -8.85 -22.80 5.20
C ARG A 46 -8.12 -22.16 6.39
N GLY A 47 -8.07 -20.83 6.47
CA GLY A 47 -7.48 -20.11 7.59
C GLY A 47 -8.10 -20.47 8.94
N THR A 48 -9.44 -20.49 9.03
CA THR A 48 -10.17 -20.87 10.25
C THR A 48 -9.84 -22.30 10.69
N ILE A 49 -9.83 -23.26 9.77
CA ILE A 49 -9.51 -24.66 10.06
C ILE A 49 -8.07 -24.78 10.58
N LEU A 50 -7.11 -24.17 9.90
CA LEU A 50 -5.70 -24.20 10.31
C LEU A 50 -5.48 -23.56 11.68
N MET A 51 -6.18 -22.46 11.98
CA MET A 51 -6.15 -21.85 13.31
C MET A 51 -6.81 -22.75 14.38
N ALA A 52 -7.89 -23.46 14.05
CA ALA A 52 -8.49 -24.41 14.97
C ALA A 52 -7.53 -25.57 15.30
N VAL A 53 -6.80 -26.09 14.30
CA VAL A 53 -5.75 -27.09 14.48
C VAL A 53 -4.62 -26.54 15.35
N SER A 54 -4.12 -25.34 15.06
CA SER A 54 -3.12 -24.62 15.85
C SER A 54 -3.54 -24.51 17.32
N ASN A 55 -4.76 -24.04 17.59
CA ASN A 55 -5.29 -23.89 18.95
C ASN A 55 -5.44 -25.22 19.67
N LYS A 56 -5.85 -26.28 18.98
CA LYS A 56 -6.08 -27.60 19.59
C LYS A 56 -4.79 -28.36 19.87
N LEU A 57 -3.81 -28.26 18.96
CA LEU A 57 -2.56 -29.02 19.00
C LEU A 57 -1.38 -28.22 19.54
N GLY A 58 -1.53 -26.92 19.79
CA GLY A 58 -0.50 -26.06 20.37
C GLY A 58 0.67 -25.73 19.45
N SER A 59 0.51 -25.92 18.13
CA SER A 59 1.54 -25.61 17.13
C SER A 59 1.42 -24.18 16.60
N LEU A 60 2.52 -23.57 16.16
CA LEU A 60 2.51 -22.25 15.53
C LEU A 60 2.05 -22.36 14.07
N LEU A 61 0.99 -21.61 13.68
CA LEU A 61 0.57 -21.55 12.27
C LEU A 61 1.53 -20.68 11.45
N ILE A 62 2.14 -21.30 10.42
CA ILE A 62 3.02 -20.64 9.47
C ILE A 62 2.24 -20.26 8.19
N THR A 63 2.32 -19.00 7.79
CA THR A 63 1.77 -18.53 6.50
C THR A 63 2.81 -18.58 5.40
N THR A 64 2.36 -18.59 4.15
CA THR A 64 3.21 -18.85 2.96
C THR A 64 3.15 -17.75 1.91
N GLY A 65 2.59 -16.58 2.23
CA GLY A 65 2.54 -15.46 1.28
C GLY A 65 3.94 -14.88 1.03
N ASN A 66 4.33 -14.73 -0.23
CA ASN A 66 5.62 -14.13 -0.58
C ASN A 66 5.52 -12.61 -0.76
N LYS A 67 6.67 -11.95 -0.92
CA LYS A 67 6.75 -10.49 -1.06
C LYS A 67 5.98 -9.98 -2.28
N SER A 68 5.99 -10.71 -3.39
CA SER A 68 5.32 -10.31 -4.63
C SER A 68 3.80 -10.25 -4.43
N GLU A 69 3.22 -11.29 -3.82
CA GLU A 69 1.80 -11.35 -3.46
C GLU A 69 1.41 -10.24 -2.47
N MET A 70 2.21 -10.06 -1.41
CA MET A 70 1.98 -9.02 -0.40
C MET A 70 2.13 -7.60 -0.97
N ALA A 71 3.02 -7.41 -1.95
CA ALA A 71 3.23 -6.12 -2.60
C ALA A 71 1.96 -5.67 -3.30
N VAL A 72 1.40 -6.50 -4.17
CA VAL A 72 0.20 -6.13 -4.95
C VAL A 72 -1.13 -6.48 -4.26
N GLY A 73 -1.07 -7.06 -3.06
CA GLY A 73 -2.25 -7.43 -2.28
C GLY A 73 -3.04 -8.58 -2.87
N TYR A 74 -2.36 -9.46 -3.62
CA TYR A 74 -2.91 -10.72 -4.14
C TYR A 74 -2.97 -11.75 -3.01
N ALA A 75 -3.86 -11.49 -2.07
CA ALA A 75 -4.01 -12.21 -0.81
C ALA A 75 -5.37 -11.93 -0.16
N THR A 76 -5.87 -12.89 0.60
CA THR A 76 -7.12 -12.79 1.35
C THR A 76 -6.81 -12.57 2.84
N ILE A 77 -7.24 -11.43 3.38
CA ILE A 77 -7.18 -11.18 4.82
C ILE A 77 -7.97 -12.27 5.56
N TYR A 78 -7.33 -12.84 6.58
CA TYR A 78 -7.82 -13.97 7.39
C TYR A 78 -8.03 -15.28 6.62
N GLY A 79 -7.59 -15.34 5.36
CA GLY A 79 -7.46 -16.55 4.57
C GLY A 79 -6.02 -17.05 4.55
N ASP A 80 -5.37 -17.00 3.40
CA ASP A 80 -3.94 -17.32 3.23
C ASP A 80 -3.00 -16.45 4.09
N MET A 81 -3.45 -15.25 4.48
CA MET A 81 -2.72 -14.38 5.41
C MET A 81 -2.80 -14.83 6.88
N ASN A 82 -3.62 -15.82 7.20
CA ASN A 82 -3.91 -16.22 8.57
C ASN A 82 -2.78 -17.08 9.16
N GLY A 83 -2.04 -16.53 10.12
CA GLY A 83 -1.05 -17.25 10.89
C GLY A 83 -0.15 -16.33 11.70
N ALA A 84 0.76 -16.93 12.45
CA ALA A 84 1.56 -16.23 13.46
C ALA A 84 2.96 -15.84 12.97
N TYR A 85 3.49 -16.51 11.95
CA TYR A 85 4.79 -16.19 11.37
C TYR A 85 4.85 -16.54 9.88
N ASN A 86 5.72 -15.87 9.12
CA ASN A 86 5.93 -16.11 7.70
C ASN A 86 7.44 -16.11 7.36
N PRO A 87 8.06 -17.28 7.14
CA PRO A 87 9.47 -17.41 6.82
C PRO A 87 9.90 -16.77 5.49
N ILE A 88 8.98 -16.68 4.52
CA ILE A 88 9.28 -16.22 3.15
C ILE A 88 8.64 -14.86 2.84
N LYS A 89 8.18 -14.14 3.89
CA LYS A 89 7.47 -12.86 3.78
C LYS A 89 8.16 -11.84 2.88
N ASP A 90 9.48 -11.82 2.92
CA ASP A 90 10.31 -10.82 2.26
C ASP A 90 11.10 -11.40 1.07
N MET A 91 10.69 -12.56 0.56
CA MET A 91 11.21 -13.13 -0.68
C MET A 91 10.28 -12.82 -1.86
N LEU A 92 10.82 -12.34 -2.96
CA LEU A 92 10.10 -12.26 -4.23
C LEU A 92 9.78 -13.67 -4.77
N LYS A 93 8.73 -13.81 -5.59
CA LYS A 93 8.29 -15.12 -6.11
C LYS A 93 9.42 -15.84 -6.83
N MET A 94 10.17 -15.14 -7.68
CA MET A 94 11.30 -15.73 -8.40
C MET A 94 12.42 -16.19 -7.46
N GLN A 95 12.60 -15.53 -6.30
CA GLN A 95 13.52 -15.99 -5.27
C GLN A 95 13.01 -17.24 -4.55
N VAL A 96 11.69 -17.39 -4.39
CA VAL A 96 11.08 -18.62 -3.83
C VAL A 96 11.33 -19.81 -4.76
N TYR A 97 11.14 -19.64 -6.07
CA TYR A 97 11.50 -20.67 -7.06
C TYR A 97 12.99 -21.02 -6.99
N GLY A 98 13.87 -20.03 -6.99
CA GLY A 98 15.32 -20.25 -6.86
C GLY A 98 15.71 -20.96 -5.56
N LEU A 99 15.05 -20.65 -4.44
CA LEU A 99 15.29 -21.33 -3.17
C LEU A 99 14.85 -22.81 -3.20
N ALA A 100 13.73 -23.11 -3.87
CA ALA A 100 13.26 -24.48 -4.05
C ALA A 100 14.24 -25.32 -4.88
N GLU A 101 14.72 -24.77 -6.00
CA GLU A 101 15.74 -25.40 -6.85
C GLU A 101 17.07 -25.57 -6.12
N TRP A 102 17.51 -24.54 -5.40
CA TRP A 102 18.70 -24.59 -4.55
C TRP A 102 18.60 -25.70 -3.51
N ARG A 103 17.46 -25.79 -2.80
CA ARG A 103 17.26 -26.84 -1.78
C ARG A 103 17.29 -28.25 -2.37
N ASN A 104 16.82 -28.46 -3.59
CA ASN A 104 16.91 -29.77 -4.23
C ASN A 104 18.34 -30.10 -4.69
N SER A 105 19.10 -29.09 -5.09
CA SER A 105 20.46 -29.24 -5.63
C SER A 105 21.55 -29.24 -4.55
N TYR A 106 21.24 -28.69 -3.37
CA TYR A 106 22.16 -28.52 -2.25
C TYR A 106 21.55 -29.10 -0.97
N TYR A 107 22.35 -29.87 -0.23
CA TYR A 107 21.96 -30.42 1.07
C TYR A 107 22.59 -29.60 2.20
N PRO A 108 21.82 -28.75 2.91
CA PRO A 108 22.35 -28.01 4.05
C PRO A 108 22.70 -28.96 5.20
N THR A 109 23.77 -28.66 5.91
CA THR A 109 24.27 -29.52 7.00
C THR A 109 23.47 -29.39 8.30
N ASP A 110 22.62 -28.37 8.41
CA ASP A 110 21.87 -27.97 9.60
C ASP A 110 20.35 -28.19 9.49
N VAL A 111 19.89 -28.99 8.53
CA VAL A 111 18.47 -29.30 8.33
C VAL A 111 18.13 -30.75 8.68
N ARG A 112 16.89 -30.97 9.14
CA ARG A 112 16.34 -32.30 9.43
C ARG A 112 15.75 -33.03 8.22
N GLY A 113 15.53 -32.32 7.11
CA GLY A 113 15.00 -32.94 5.88
C GLY A 113 16.06 -33.82 5.20
N PRO A 114 15.66 -34.78 4.34
CA PRO A 114 16.59 -35.68 3.68
C PRO A 114 17.42 -34.99 2.58
N ALA A 115 18.53 -35.60 2.18
CA ALA A 115 19.29 -35.19 1.01
C ALA A 115 18.53 -35.47 -0.30
N GLY A 116 18.94 -34.81 -1.38
CA GLY A 116 18.35 -34.97 -2.72
C GLY A 116 17.07 -34.17 -2.93
N VAL A 117 16.26 -34.63 -3.89
CA VAL A 117 15.03 -33.96 -4.32
C VAL A 117 13.93 -34.13 -3.26
N VAL A 118 13.53 -33.03 -2.65
CA VAL A 118 12.49 -32.97 -1.61
C VAL A 118 11.24 -32.26 -2.11
N ILE A 119 11.44 -31.23 -2.94
CA ILE A 119 10.37 -30.48 -3.61
C ILE A 119 10.24 -31.08 -5.02
N PRO A 120 9.12 -31.75 -5.36
CA PRO A 120 8.92 -32.35 -6.67
C PRO A 120 9.07 -31.30 -7.79
N PRO A 121 9.78 -31.63 -8.89
CA PRO A 121 9.97 -30.73 -10.03
C PRO A 121 8.64 -30.22 -10.59
N GLU A 122 7.58 -31.02 -10.52
CA GLU A 122 6.25 -30.68 -11.01
C GLU A 122 5.68 -29.45 -10.29
N ILE A 123 5.96 -29.28 -8.99
CA ILE A 123 5.53 -28.11 -8.20
C ILE A 123 6.26 -26.85 -8.67
N ILE A 124 7.53 -26.98 -9.05
CA ILE A 124 8.38 -25.87 -9.52
C ILE A 124 7.96 -25.46 -10.94
N SER A 125 7.68 -26.43 -11.82
CA SER A 125 7.28 -26.16 -13.20
C SER A 125 5.81 -25.76 -13.37
N LYS A 126 4.96 -26.05 -12.38
CA LYS A 126 3.52 -25.74 -12.46
C LYS A 126 3.29 -24.24 -12.44
N ALA A 127 2.39 -23.78 -13.30
CA ALA A 127 1.94 -22.39 -13.31
C ALA A 127 1.29 -22.03 -11.96
N PRO A 128 1.63 -20.85 -11.39
CA PRO A 128 1.12 -20.45 -10.09
C PRO A 128 -0.38 -20.12 -10.16
N SER A 129 -1.11 -20.59 -9.15
CA SER A 129 -2.56 -20.47 -9.02
C SER A 129 -2.99 -20.56 -7.55
N ALA A 130 -4.07 -19.86 -7.19
CA ALA A 130 -4.74 -19.98 -5.90
C ALA A 130 -5.74 -21.16 -5.81
N GLU A 131 -6.07 -21.80 -6.94
CA GLU A 131 -6.96 -22.96 -7.04
C GLU A 131 -8.32 -22.79 -6.33
N LEU A 132 -8.92 -21.60 -6.43
CA LEU A 132 -10.21 -21.24 -5.84
C LEU A 132 -11.38 -21.43 -6.83
N ARG A 133 -11.10 -21.54 -8.12
CA ARG A 133 -12.07 -21.87 -9.19
C ARG A 133 -11.39 -22.71 -10.28
N PRO A 134 -12.16 -23.43 -11.13
CA PRO A 134 -11.60 -24.19 -12.24
C PRO A 134 -10.73 -23.32 -13.17
N ASP A 135 -9.62 -23.89 -13.64
CA ASP A 135 -8.68 -23.29 -14.60
C ASP A 135 -8.10 -21.92 -14.19
N GLN A 136 -8.16 -21.57 -12.91
CA GLN A 136 -7.62 -20.31 -12.39
C GLN A 136 -6.10 -20.24 -12.56
N THR A 137 -5.62 -19.08 -12.99
CA THR A 137 -4.18 -18.74 -12.94
C THR A 137 -3.96 -17.38 -12.30
N ASP A 138 -2.81 -17.18 -11.66
CA ASP A 138 -2.47 -15.85 -11.12
C ASP A 138 -2.34 -14.80 -12.25
N GLN A 139 -2.05 -15.26 -13.46
CA GLN A 139 -1.94 -14.43 -14.67
C GLN A 139 -3.30 -13.89 -15.16
N ASP A 140 -4.42 -14.42 -14.65
CA ASP A 140 -5.75 -13.84 -14.90
C ASP A 140 -5.82 -12.38 -14.40
N SER A 141 -5.01 -12.03 -13.40
CA SER A 141 -5.03 -10.74 -12.72
C SER A 141 -3.67 -10.03 -12.68
N LEU A 142 -2.55 -10.75 -12.77
CA LEU A 142 -1.20 -10.22 -12.63
C LEU A 142 -0.36 -10.45 -13.90
N PRO A 143 0.65 -9.62 -14.19
CA PRO A 143 1.66 -9.98 -15.19
C PRO A 143 2.47 -11.21 -14.72
N PRO A 144 3.22 -11.89 -15.61
CA PRO A 144 4.13 -12.95 -15.22
C PRO A 144 5.09 -12.50 -14.11
N TYR A 145 5.36 -13.38 -13.15
CA TYR A 145 6.18 -13.06 -11.98
C TYR A 145 7.57 -12.49 -12.29
N PRO A 146 8.32 -12.92 -13.32
CA PRO A 146 9.58 -12.27 -13.67
C PRO A 146 9.43 -10.77 -13.98
N VAL A 147 8.32 -10.39 -14.63
CA VAL A 147 8.00 -8.99 -14.93
C VAL A 147 7.50 -8.27 -13.68
N LEU A 148 6.61 -8.92 -12.91
CA LEU A 148 6.07 -8.36 -11.68
C LEU A 148 7.18 -8.05 -10.66
N ASP A 149 8.06 -9.02 -10.42
CA ASP A 149 9.12 -8.95 -9.43
C ASP A 149 10.13 -7.85 -9.80
N ALA A 150 10.48 -7.72 -11.08
CA ALA A 150 11.37 -6.66 -11.55
C ALA A 150 10.76 -5.26 -11.35
N ILE A 151 9.45 -5.10 -11.60
CA ILE A 151 8.75 -3.83 -11.33
C ILE A 151 8.69 -3.55 -9.83
N ILE A 152 8.41 -4.57 -9.00
CA ILE A 152 8.37 -4.43 -7.54
C ILE A 152 9.74 -4.03 -6.99
N GLU A 153 10.81 -4.69 -7.43
CA GLU A 153 12.17 -4.40 -7.03
C GLU A 153 12.55 -2.95 -7.39
N ALA A 154 12.26 -2.52 -8.62
CA ALA A 154 12.50 -1.16 -9.06
C ALA A 154 11.70 -0.10 -8.26
N LEU A 155 10.43 -0.34 -7.98
CA LEU A 155 9.58 0.60 -7.23
C LEU A 155 9.93 0.65 -5.73
N ILE A 156 10.32 -0.49 -5.15
CA ILE A 156 10.40 -0.64 -3.69
C ILE A 156 11.82 -0.64 -3.17
N GLU A 157 12.70 -1.45 -3.75
CA GLU A 157 14.09 -1.57 -3.29
C GLU A 157 14.97 -0.48 -3.90
N GLU A 158 14.81 -0.19 -5.19
CA GLU A 158 15.58 0.85 -5.89
C GLU A 158 14.95 2.26 -5.78
N GLU A 159 13.69 2.35 -5.33
CA GLU A 159 12.91 3.61 -5.20
C GLU A 159 12.86 4.45 -6.51
N LEU A 160 12.88 3.78 -7.67
CA LEU A 160 12.81 4.44 -8.96
C LEU A 160 11.45 5.08 -9.22
N SER A 161 11.49 6.24 -9.87
CA SER A 161 10.30 6.88 -10.40
C SER A 161 9.73 6.09 -11.58
N LEU A 162 8.43 6.27 -11.84
CA LEU A 162 7.76 5.70 -13.00
C LEU A 162 8.50 5.98 -14.31
N ALA A 163 9.02 7.20 -14.50
CA ALA A 163 9.75 7.59 -15.70
C ALA A 163 11.04 6.78 -15.87
N GLU A 164 11.77 6.51 -14.80
CA GLU A 164 12.99 5.70 -14.81
C GLU A 164 12.68 4.23 -15.12
N ILE A 165 11.59 3.69 -14.56
CA ILE A 165 11.17 2.31 -14.83
C ILE A 165 10.71 2.15 -16.29
N VAL A 166 9.99 3.12 -16.84
CA VAL A 166 9.61 3.12 -18.26
C VAL A 166 10.85 3.22 -19.15
N ALA A 167 11.85 4.02 -18.77
CA ALA A 167 13.12 4.09 -19.49
C ALA A 167 13.91 2.77 -19.47
N LYS A 168 13.67 1.88 -18.49
CA LYS A 168 14.18 0.50 -18.45
C LYS A 168 13.43 -0.46 -19.41
N GLY A 169 12.40 0.01 -20.12
CA GLY A 169 11.68 -0.75 -21.15
C GLY A 169 10.36 -1.38 -20.69
N PHE A 170 9.89 -1.07 -19.48
CA PHE A 170 8.59 -1.54 -19.01
C PHE A 170 7.43 -0.69 -19.55
N ASP A 171 6.29 -1.33 -19.79
CA ASP A 171 5.07 -0.63 -20.22
C ASP A 171 4.58 0.36 -19.15
N ALA A 172 4.29 1.58 -19.56
CA ALA A 172 3.95 2.67 -18.65
C ALA A 172 2.62 2.45 -17.91
N ASP A 173 1.63 1.82 -18.54
CA ASP A 173 0.33 1.59 -17.92
C ASP A 173 0.38 0.39 -16.98
N LEU A 174 1.18 -0.62 -17.29
CA LEU A 174 1.49 -1.72 -16.38
C LEU A 174 2.19 -1.20 -15.11
N VAL A 175 3.23 -0.38 -15.24
CA VAL A 175 3.95 0.17 -14.07
C VAL A 175 3.01 0.99 -13.17
N LYS A 176 2.19 1.88 -13.76
CA LYS A 176 1.15 2.62 -13.01
C LYS A 176 0.19 1.70 -12.28
N ARG A 177 -0.24 0.62 -12.95
CA ARG A 177 -1.17 -0.35 -12.36
C ARG A 177 -0.54 -1.05 -11.16
N ILE A 178 0.69 -1.54 -11.28
CA ILE A 178 1.40 -2.20 -10.18
C ILE A 178 1.66 -1.24 -9.02
N GLU A 179 2.10 -0.01 -9.30
CA GLU A 179 2.27 1.03 -8.28
C GLU A 179 0.97 1.29 -7.50
N ARG A 180 -0.16 1.42 -8.22
CA ARG A 180 -1.48 1.58 -7.60
C ARG A 180 -1.84 0.38 -6.72
N LEU A 181 -1.61 -0.84 -7.18
CA LEU A 181 -1.85 -2.06 -6.38
C LEU A 181 -1.00 -2.06 -5.11
N ILE A 182 0.26 -1.63 -5.20
CA ILE A 182 1.14 -1.47 -4.03
C ILE A 182 0.53 -0.53 -3.01
N TYR A 183 0.05 0.65 -3.41
CA TYR A 183 -0.56 1.59 -2.46
C TYR A 183 -1.85 1.05 -1.84
N VAL A 184 -2.75 0.50 -2.65
CA VAL A 184 -4.05 -0.02 -2.16
C VAL A 184 -3.87 -1.22 -1.23
N ALA A 185 -2.81 -2.02 -1.38
CA ALA A 185 -2.56 -3.19 -0.54
C ALA A 185 -1.97 -2.86 0.85
N GLU A 186 -1.70 -1.60 1.19
CA GLU A 186 -1.09 -1.23 2.47
C GLU A 186 -1.90 -1.71 3.69
N PHE A 187 -3.24 -1.61 3.66
CA PHE A 187 -4.08 -2.06 4.76
C PHE A 187 -4.00 -3.59 4.99
N LYS A 188 -3.84 -4.37 3.91
CA LYS A 188 -3.64 -5.83 4.00
C LYS A 188 -2.30 -6.12 4.64
N ARG A 189 -1.21 -5.50 4.16
CA ARG A 189 0.15 -5.71 4.68
C ARG A 189 0.29 -5.42 6.16
N ARG A 190 -0.45 -4.44 6.68
CA ARG A 190 -0.45 -4.10 8.12
C ARG A 190 -1.03 -5.21 9.01
N GLN A 191 -1.77 -6.16 8.44
CA GLN A 191 -2.32 -7.33 9.12
C GLN A 191 -1.56 -8.62 8.79
N SER A 192 -0.53 -8.56 7.95
CA SER A 192 0.28 -9.73 7.60
C SER A 192 1.09 -10.23 8.80
N ALA A 193 1.23 -11.56 8.91
CA ALA A 193 2.07 -12.18 9.92
C ALA A 193 3.50 -11.61 9.90
N PRO A 194 4.18 -11.46 11.06
CA PRO A 194 5.59 -11.09 11.10
C PRO A 194 6.46 -12.13 10.36
N GLY A 195 7.64 -11.70 9.92
CA GLY A 195 8.58 -12.54 9.19
C GLY A 195 9.99 -11.95 9.22
N PRO A 196 11.00 -12.66 8.71
CA PRO A 196 12.36 -12.15 8.64
C PRO A 196 12.45 -10.99 7.64
N LYS A 197 13.35 -10.04 7.93
CA LYS A 197 13.75 -9.00 6.99
C LYS A 197 14.94 -9.52 6.19
N LEU A 198 14.77 -9.71 4.89
CA LEU A 198 15.81 -10.20 3.97
C LEU A 198 16.37 -9.07 3.09
N THR A 199 15.57 -8.04 2.85
CA THR A 199 15.85 -6.91 1.96
C THR A 199 15.91 -5.59 2.74
N ALA A 200 16.44 -4.53 2.12
CA ALA A 200 16.55 -3.23 2.76
C ALA A 200 15.18 -2.63 3.08
N LYS A 201 14.23 -2.74 2.12
CA LYS A 201 12.91 -2.08 2.15
C LYS A 201 11.75 -3.04 2.39
N ALA A 202 11.99 -4.10 3.17
CA ALA A 202 10.97 -5.04 3.63
C ALA A 202 9.70 -4.35 4.17
N PHE A 203 8.53 -4.86 3.80
CA PHE A 203 7.25 -4.31 4.25
C PHE A 203 7.11 -4.35 5.78
N GLY A 204 6.79 -3.20 6.38
CA GLY A 204 6.73 -3.02 7.83
C GLY A 204 7.90 -2.15 8.32
N ILE A 205 8.94 -2.77 8.87
CA ILE A 205 10.06 -2.02 9.48
C ILE A 205 10.90 -1.29 8.42
N GLY A 206 11.14 -1.93 7.26
CA GLY A 206 11.98 -1.37 6.18
C GLY A 206 11.26 -0.34 5.29
N ARG A 207 9.93 -0.42 5.20
CA ARG A 207 9.09 0.51 4.42
C ARG A 207 7.80 0.83 5.18
N LYS A 208 7.65 2.10 5.58
CA LYS A 208 6.50 2.60 6.33
C LYS A 208 5.68 3.55 5.46
N TYR A 209 4.48 3.14 5.07
CA TYR A 209 3.50 3.97 4.36
C TYR A 209 2.19 4.04 5.16
N PRO A 210 1.43 5.14 5.07
CA PRO A 210 0.14 5.23 5.74
C PRO A 210 -0.90 4.35 5.02
N ILE A 211 -1.80 3.72 5.79
CA ILE A 211 -2.97 3.00 5.24
C ILE A 211 -3.89 4.00 4.54
N THR A 212 -4.24 5.07 5.24
CA THR A 212 -4.98 6.20 4.68
C THR A 212 -4.00 7.11 3.95
N SER A 213 -3.66 6.74 2.73
CA SER A 213 -2.95 7.62 1.81
C SER A 213 -3.97 8.26 0.87
N GLY A 214 -3.95 9.59 0.81
CA GLY A 214 -4.78 10.36 -0.10
C GLY A 214 -3.94 11.53 -0.59
N VAL A 215 -4.03 11.84 -1.88
CA VAL A 215 -3.41 13.03 -2.43
C VAL A 215 -4.02 14.24 -1.73
N VAL A 216 -3.23 15.02 -0.99
CA VAL A 216 -3.67 16.29 -0.41
C VAL A 216 -2.86 17.39 -1.06
N VAL A 217 -3.55 18.25 -1.81
CA VAL A 217 -2.96 19.41 -2.46
C VAL A 217 -3.67 20.67 -2.00
N ARG A 218 -2.97 21.80 -2.07
CA ARG A 218 -3.51 23.08 -1.60
C ARG A 218 -3.32 24.19 -2.64
N TYR A 219 -4.23 25.14 -2.64
CA TYR A 219 -4.03 26.47 -3.18
C TYR A 219 -4.01 27.45 -2.02
N ALA A 220 -2.95 28.24 -1.91
CA ALA A 220 -2.71 29.12 -0.76
C ALA A 220 -2.51 30.58 -1.15
N PRO A 221 -3.56 31.30 -1.58
CA PRO A 221 -3.46 32.69 -1.98
C PRO A 221 -3.37 33.62 -0.76
N SER A 222 -2.57 34.68 -0.89
CA SER A 222 -2.74 35.87 -0.06
C SER A 222 -3.89 36.70 -0.63
N PRO A 223 -4.91 37.07 0.16
CA PRO A 223 -6.08 37.81 -0.34
C PRO A 223 -5.77 39.31 -0.48
N THR A 224 -4.76 39.64 -1.29
CA THR A 224 -4.27 41.00 -1.53
C THR A 224 -4.71 41.56 -2.89
N GLY A 225 -5.39 40.75 -3.70
CA GLY A 225 -5.88 41.11 -5.03
C GLY A 225 -6.81 40.05 -5.61
N ARG A 226 -7.28 40.29 -6.85
CA ARG A 226 -8.16 39.35 -7.58
C ARG A 226 -7.36 38.18 -8.16
N LEU A 227 -8.05 37.06 -8.41
CA LEU A 227 -7.44 35.91 -9.08
C LEU A 227 -6.97 36.31 -10.50
N HIS A 228 -5.68 36.15 -10.77
CA HIS A 228 -5.12 36.34 -12.11
C HIS A 228 -4.71 35.01 -12.73
N LEU A 229 -4.50 35.00 -14.05
CA LEU A 229 -4.22 33.79 -14.83
C LEU A 229 -3.06 32.95 -14.27
N GLY A 230 -1.98 33.62 -13.85
CA GLY A 230 -0.82 32.99 -13.22
C GLY A 230 -1.15 32.16 -11.97
N ASN A 231 -2.15 32.56 -11.18
CA ASN A 231 -2.61 31.81 -10.00
C ASN A 231 -3.73 30.82 -10.34
N ALA A 232 -4.57 31.13 -11.33
CA ALA A 232 -5.65 30.25 -11.78
C ALA A 232 -5.11 28.92 -12.35
N ARG A 233 -4.01 28.94 -13.10
CA ARG A 233 -3.41 27.72 -13.67
C ARG A 233 -2.99 26.68 -12.61
N PRO A 234 -2.12 27.00 -11.63
CA PRO A 234 -1.73 26.03 -10.61
C PRO A 234 -2.91 25.63 -9.71
N LEU A 235 -3.87 26.53 -9.45
CA LEU A 235 -5.13 26.23 -8.78
C LEU A 235 -5.89 25.10 -9.49
N ILE A 236 -6.17 25.26 -10.79
CA ILE A 236 -6.92 24.29 -11.58
C ILE A 236 -6.18 22.94 -11.65
N LEU A 237 -4.86 22.97 -11.88
CA LEU A 237 -4.05 21.75 -11.95
C LEU A 237 -4.07 20.98 -10.63
N ASN A 238 -3.93 21.66 -9.49
CA ASN A 238 -4.00 21.03 -8.17
C ASN A 238 -5.38 20.42 -7.92
N TRP A 239 -6.45 21.15 -8.23
CA TRP A 239 -7.80 20.62 -8.05
C TRP A 239 -8.06 19.40 -8.95
N LEU A 240 -7.73 19.46 -10.24
CA LEU A 240 -7.86 18.32 -11.16
C LEU A 240 -7.02 17.12 -10.70
N PHE A 241 -5.81 17.35 -10.19
CA PHE A 241 -4.95 16.30 -9.65
C PHE A 241 -5.56 15.63 -8.41
N ALA A 242 -6.13 16.41 -7.49
CA ALA A 242 -6.88 15.85 -6.35
C ALA A 242 -8.07 15.02 -6.85
N ARG A 243 -8.90 15.55 -7.75
CA ARG A 243 -10.09 14.85 -8.26
C ARG A 243 -9.74 13.55 -8.97
N LYS A 244 -8.69 13.56 -9.80
CA LYS A 244 -8.18 12.36 -10.48
C LYS A 244 -7.73 11.26 -9.52
N ASN A 245 -7.18 11.64 -8.36
CA ASN A 245 -6.61 10.70 -7.39
C ASN A 245 -7.52 10.45 -6.17
N SER A 246 -8.80 10.83 -6.24
CA SER A 246 -9.72 10.77 -5.09
C SER A 246 -9.14 11.43 -3.83
N GLY A 247 -8.35 12.48 -4.04
CA GLY A 247 -7.65 13.25 -3.02
C GLY A 247 -8.48 14.41 -2.47
N LYS A 248 -7.86 15.20 -1.60
CA LYS A 248 -8.43 16.43 -1.04
C LYS A 248 -7.73 17.66 -1.61
N PHE A 249 -8.52 18.65 -1.99
CA PHE A 249 -8.10 19.98 -2.38
C PHE A 249 -8.40 20.97 -1.24
N ILE A 250 -7.38 21.66 -0.76
CA ILE A 250 -7.47 22.63 0.33
C ILE A 250 -7.35 24.06 -0.22
N LEU A 251 -8.32 24.91 0.09
CA LEU A 251 -8.17 26.37 -0.02
C LEU A 251 -7.66 26.92 1.32
N ARG A 252 -6.45 27.46 1.33
CA ARG A 252 -5.85 28.06 2.54
C ARG A 252 -5.49 29.52 2.32
N PHE A 253 -6.24 30.46 2.87
CA PHE A 253 -5.84 31.87 2.79
C PHE A 253 -4.58 32.12 3.61
N ASP A 254 -3.58 32.75 2.99
CA ASP A 254 -2.39 33.27 3.66
C ASP A 254 -2.63 34.75 3.99
N ASP A 255 -3.44 34.98 5.02
CA ASP A 255 -3.98 36.27 5.46
C ASP A 255 -3.19 36.90 6.60
N THR A 256 -1.92 36.52 6.75
CA THR A 256 -1.04 37.01 7.82
C THR A 256 -0.59 38.46 7.62
N ASP A 257 -0.58 38.95 6.38
CA ASP A 257 -0.35 40.36 6.06
C ASP A 257 -1.68 41.13 6.17
N THR A 258 -2.01 41.60 7.37
CA THR A 258 -3.26 42.31 7.64
C THR A 258 -3.37 43.68 6.98
N ALA A 259 -2.25 44.26 6.52
CA ALA A 259 -2.24 45.55 5.84
C ALA A 259 -2.73 45.43 4.39
N ARG A 260 -2.41 44.33 3.71
CA ARG A 260 -2.78 44.10 2.30
C ARG A 260 -3.94 43.11 2.14
N SER A 261 -4.14 42.22 3.10
CA SER A 261 -5.16 41.17 3.05
C SER A 261 -6.53 41.74 3.41
N THR A 262 -7.52 41.59 2.52
CA THR A 262 -8.89 42.05 2.81
C THR A 262 -9.91 40.95 2.67
N GLU A 263 -10.99 41.06 3.44
CA GLU A 263 -12.13 40.15 3.36
C GLU A 263 -12.82 40.21 1.97
N ALA A 264 -12.81 41.38 1.35
CA ALA A 264 -13.36 41.56 0.01
C ALA A 264 -12.59 40.72 -1.03
N PHE A 265 -11.26 40.67 -0.96
CA PHE A 265 -10.46 39.83 -1.85
C PHE A 265 -10.59 38.34 -1.54
N ALA A 266 -10.70 37.95 -0.27
CA ALA A 266 -10.94 36.55 0.11
C ALA A 266 -12.28 36.04 -0.49
N LYS A 267 -13.35 36.82 -0.35
CA LYS A 267 -14.65 36.52 -0.97
C LYS A 267 -14.60 36.53 -2.50
N GLY A 268 -13.83 37.45 -3.09
CA GLY A 268 -13.61 37.49 -4.54
C GLY A 268 -12.97 36.20 -5.06
N ILE A 269 -11.93 35.72 -4.39
CA ILE A 269 -11.27 34.44 -4.73
C ILE A 269 -12.26 33.27 -4.63
N GLU A 270 -13.11 33.25 -3.61
CA GLU A 270 -14.13 32.19 -3.46
C GLU A 270 -15.16 32.22 -4.59
N ALA A 271 -15.63 33.40 -4.97
CA ALA A 271 -16.54 33.57 -6.10
C ALA A 271 -15.88 33.13 -7.43
N ASP A 272 -14.60 33.44 -7.61
CA ASP A 272 -13.84 33.00 -8.79
C ASP A 272 -13.71 31.46 -8.83
N LEU A 273 -13.47 30.82 -7.68
CA LEU A 273 -13.42 29.35 -7.58
C LEU A 273 -14.77 28.70 -7.88
N ASP A 274 -15.85 29.24 -7.32
CA ASP A 274 -17.21 28.76 -7.56
C ASP A 274 -17.59 28.91 -9.05
N TRP A 275 -17.25 30.05 -9.67
CA TRP A 275 -17.43 30.27 -11.10
C TRP A 275 -16.66 29.26 -11.97
N LEU A 276 -15.47 28.84 -11.53
CA LEU A 276 -14.68 27.79 -12.18
C LEU A 276 -15.19 26.36 -11.89
N GLY A 277 -16.22 26.20 -11.06
CA GLY A 277 -16.72 24.88 -10.61
C GLY A 277 -15.77 24.16 -9.64
N ILE A 278 -14.88 24.90 -8.98
CA ILE A 278 -13.86 24.37 -8.08
C ILE A 278 -14.36 24.47 -6.63
N LEU A 279 -14.81 23.33 -6.10
CA LEU A 279 -15.17 23.21 -4.69
C LEU A 279 -13.99 22.67 -3.86
N PRO A 280 -13.48 23.44 -2.88
CA PRO A 280 -12.50 22.94 -1.92
C PRO A 280 -13.12 21.98 -0.91
N ASP A 281 -12.43 20.89 -0.61
CA ASP A 281 -12.85 19.92 0.41
C ASP A 281 -12.58 20.46 1.83
N ILE A 282 -11.59 21.34 1.96
CA ILE A 282 -11.23 22.01 3.21
C ILE A 282 -10.93 23.47 2.91
N LYS A 283 -11.49 24.36 3.72
CA LYS A 283 -11.21 25.80 3.71
C LYS A 283 -10.66 26.22 5.06
N VAL A 284 -9.51 26.89 5.08
CA VAL A 284 -8.87 27.40 6.31
C VAL A 284 -8.21 28.75 6.08
N ARG A 285 -8.05 29.54 7.15
CA ARG A 285 -7.19 30.73 7.17
C ARG A 285 -5.92 30.45 7.96
N GLN A 286 -4.85 31.17 7.66
CA GLN A 286 -3.60 31.01 8.39
C GLN A 286 -3.66 31.74 9.73
N SER A 287 -4.34 32.89 9.78
CA SER A 287 -4.63 33.66 11.01
C SER A 287 -5.35 32.84 12.08
N ASP A 288 -6.30 31.98 11.70
CA ASP A 288 -7.06 31.10 12.63
C ASP A 288 -6.22 29.98 13.26
N ARG A 289 -4.95 29.84 12.87
CA ARG A 289 -4.11 28.67 13.21
C ARG A 289 -2.82 29.04 13.93
N LEU A 290 -2.66 30.29 14.37
CA LEU A 290 -1.45 30.79 15.03
C LEU A 290 -0.99 29.92 16.20
N ASP A 291 -1.91 29.41 17.02
CA ASP A 291 -1.61 28.51 18.15
C ASP A 291 -0.78 27.28 17.73
N LEU A 292 -1.05 26.69 16.56
CA LEU A 292 -0.29 25.54 16.05
C LEU A 292 1.15 25.93 15.71
N TYR A 293 1.36 27.15 15.21
CA TYR A 293 2.68 27.67 14.90
C TYR A 293 3.44 28.03 16.17
N ASP A 294 2.76 28.56 17.19
CA ASP A 294 3.36 28.86 18.50
C ASP A 294 3.85 27.57 19.18
N VAL A 295 3.03 26.51 19.20
CA VAL A 295 3.45 25.21 19.74
C VAL A 295 4.66 24.65 18.99
N ALA A 296 4.68 24.76 17.65
CA ALA A 296 5.82 24.30 16.85
C ALA A 296 7.08 25.16 17.09
N ARG A 297 6.92 26.49 17.20
CA ARG A 297 7.99 27.44 17.51
C ARG A 297 8.63 27.08 18.86
N ASP A 298 7.82 26.93 19.90
CA ASP A 298 8.29 26.68 21.26
C ASP A 298 9.07 25.36 21.35
N ARG A 299 8.58 24.33 20.65
CA ARG A 299 9.31 23.07 20.52
C ARG A 299 10.66 23.25 19.82
N LEU A 300 10.71 23.99 18.71
CA LEU A 300 11.96 24.19 17.98
C LEU A 300 12.97 25.04 18.76
N ILE A 301 12.51 25.99 19.58
CA ILE A 301 13.36 26.73 20.51
C ILE A 301 13.93 25.78 21.56
N ALA A 302 13.09 24.93 22.17
CA ALA A 302 13.52 23.95 23.17
C ALA A 302 14.54 22.95 22.61
N ASP A 303 14.38 22.56 21.34
CA ASP A 303 15.30 21.67 20.63
C ASP A 303 16.58 22.40 20.12
N GLY A 304 16.72 23.71 20.33
CA GLY A 304 17.86 24.52 19.88
C GLY A 304 17.94 24.71 18.36
N ARG A 305 16.82 24.55 17.64
CA ARG A 305 16.73 24.58 16.17
C ARG A 305 16.09 25.84 15.60
N LEU A 306 15.64 26.75 16.45
CA LEU A 306 15.10 28.06 16.09
C LEU A 306 15.74 29.13 16.97
N TYR A 307 16.26 30.19 16.35
CA TYR A 307 16.91 31.30 17.04
C TYR A 307 16.31 32.63 16.53
N PRO A 308 16.27 33.67 17.38
CA PRO A 308 15.75 34.98 16.96
C PRO A 308 16.65 35.60 15.89
N ALA A 309 16.03 36.31 14.94
CA ALA A 309 16.77 37.26 14.12
C ALA A 309 17.22 38.42 15.01
N TYR A 310 18.50 38.81 14.90
CA TYR A 310 19.07 39.90 15.69
C TYR A 310 19.04 41.25 14.96
N GLU A 311 18.62 41.24 13.71
CA GLU A 311 18.42 42.46 12.94
C GLU A 311 17.27 43.30 13.49
N THR A 312 17.53 44.61 13.58
CA THR A 312 16.51 45.62 13.85
C THR A 312 15.51 45.72 12.70
N ALA A 313 14.33 46.28 12.96
CA ALA A 313 13.31 46.50 11.92
C ALA A 313 13.86 47.34 10.75
N ASP A 314 14.64 48.38 11.03
CA ASP A 314 15.30 49.22 10.02
C ASP A 314 16.31 48.43 9.16
N GLU A 315 17.05 47.50 9.75
CA GLU A 315 18.00 46.63 9.02
C GLU A 315 17.28 45.62 8.13
N LEU A 316 16.14 45.11 8.55
CA LEU A 316 15.30 44.22 7.76
C LEU A 316 14.64 44.94 6.59
N ASP A 317 14.16 46.17 6.78
CA ASP A 317 13.53 46.96 5.72
C ASP A 317 14.52 47.41 4.65
N ARG A 318 15.79 47.67 5.00
CA ARG A 318 16.85 47.94 4.01
C ARG A 318 17.21 46.72 3.14
N LYS A 319 16.91 45.51 3.60
CA LYS A 319 17.21 44.25 2.89
C LYS A 319 16.04 43.77 1.99
N ARG A 320 14.84 44.37 2.10
CA ARG A 320 13.65 44.05 1.29
C ARG A 320 13.59 44.84 0.00
#